data_AF-A0A5R9C2R2-F1
#
_entry.id   AF-A0A5R9C2R2-F1
#
_cell.length_a   1.000
_cell.length_b   1.000
_cell.length_c   1.000
_cell.angle_alpha   90.00
_cell.angle_beta   90.00
_cell.angle_gamma   90.00
#
_symmetry.space_group_name_H-M   'P 1'
#
loop_
_entity.id
_entity.type
_entity.pdbx_description
1 polymer ?
#
loop_
_entity_poly.entity_id
_entity_poly.type
_entity_poly.pdbx_seq_one_letter_code
_entity_poly.pdbx_strand_id
1 'polypeptide(L)' 'MEIALLLEITDFQQAVVYSPQTKKDYSVELTADQAELYQSMLESIENDEDVYVHFDKENMQLTYLDSE' A
#
# COMPACT_ATOMS: atom_id res chain seq x y z
N MET A 1 3.56 13.21 -3.43
CA MET A 1 3.58 11.99 -2.60
C MET A 1 2.88 12.29 -1.29
N GLU A 2 1.93 11.45 -0.90
CA GLU A 2 1.24 11.49 0.39
C GLU A 2 1.44 10.15 1.12
N ILE A 3 1.23 10.13 2.43
CA ILE A 3 1.19 8.89 3.21
C ILE A 3 -0.22 8.32 3.07
N ALA A 4 -0.31 7.07 2.62
CA ALA A 4 -1.55 6.31 2.53
C ALA A 4 -1.44 5.04 3.37
N LEU A 5 -2.59 4.55 3.83
CA LEU A 5 -2.69 3.27 4.53
C LEU A 5 -2.87 2.16 3.50
N LEU A 6 -2.02 1.14 3.53
CA LEU A 6 -2.20 -0.06 2.73
C LEU A 6 -3.26 -0.95 3.39
N LEU A 7 -4.34 -1.23 2.66
CA LEU A 7 -5.48 -2.00 3.17
C LEU A 7 -5.40 -3.49 2.79
N GLU A 8 -5.16 -3.78 1.52
CA GLU A 8 -5.11 -5.14 1.00
C GLU A 8 -4.30 -5.23 -0.29
N ILE A 9 -3.83 -6.44 -0.60
CA ILE A 9 -3.35 -6.84 -1.92
C ILE A 9 -4.38 -7.79 -2.53
N THR A 10 -4.94 -7.43 -3.67
CA THR A 10 -5.93 -8.24 -4.37
C THR A 10 -5.31 -9.39 -5.16
N ASP A 11 -6.11 -10.39 -5.52
CA ASP A 11 -5.71 -11.52 -6.38
C ASP A 11 -5.15 -11.09 -7.76
N PHE A 12 -5.39 -9.84 -8.18
CA PHE A 12 -4.92 -9.26 -9.43
C PHE A 12 -3.64 -8.45 -9.29
N GLN A 13 -2.87 -8.64 -8.20
CA GLN A 13 -1.62 -7.89 -7.92
C GLN A 13 -1.87 -6.37 -7.88
N GLN A 14 -2.96 -5.96 -7.24
CA GLN A 14 -3.24 -4.55 -6.99
C GLN A 14 -3.25 -4.28 -5.50
N ALA A 15 -2.57 -3.21 -5.08
CA ALA A 15 -2.70 -2.67 -3.73
C ALA A 15 -3.92 -1.76 -3.65
N VAL A 16 -4.75 -1.96 -2.63
CA VAL A 16 -5.77 -1.00 -2.24
C VAL A 16 -5.19 -0.14 -1.13
N VAL A 17 -5.16 1.18 -1.35
CA VAL A 17 -4.66 2.14 -0.38
C VAL A 17 -5.70 3.19 -0.04
N TYR A 18 -5.82 3.53 1.24
CA TYR A 18 -6.65 4.65 1.70
C TYR A 18 -5.81 5.92 1.81
N SER A 19 -6.20 6.95 1.06
CA SER A 19 -5.65 8.30 1.16
C SER A 19 -6.38 9.08 2.25
N PRO A 20 -5.73 9.41 3.38
CA PRO A 20 -6.34 10.23 4.43
C PRO A 20 -6.57 11.68 3.97
N GLN A 21 -5.76 12.17 3.03
CA GLN A 21 -5.89 13.53 2.50
C GLN A 21 -7.16 13.69 1.67
N THR A 22 -7.47 12.71 0.82
CA THR A 22 -8.63 12.75 -0.07
C THR A 22 -9.85 12.01 0.48
N LYS A 23 -9.66 11.22 1.55
CA LYS A 23 -10.67 10.34 2.16
C LYS A 23 -11.26 9.35 1.15
N LYS A 24 -10.39 8.74 0.34
CA LYS A 24 -10.75 7.82 -0.74
C LYS A 24 -9.77 6.68 -0.84
N ASP A 25 -10.29 5.56 -1.34
CA ASP A 25 -9.52 4.38 -1.69
C ASP A 25 -9.05 4.46 -3.14
N TYR A 26 -7.84 3.97 -3.39
CA TYR A 26 -7.25 3.85 -4.71
C TYR A 26 -6.70 2.44 -4.91
N SER A 27 -6.90 1.89 -6.10
CA SER A 27 -6.28 0.64 -6.52
C SER A 27 -5.06 0.96 -7.38
N VAL A 28 -3.90 0.46 -6.96
CA VAL A 28 -2.60 0.68 -7.61
C VAL A 28 -2.08 -0.64 -8.13
N GLU A 29 -1.77 -0.71 -9.42
CA GLU A 29 -1.11 -1.88 -10.01
C GLU A 29 0.31 -2.01 -9.45
N LEU A 30 0.66 -3.24 -9.09
CA LEU A 30 1.96 -3.56 -8.54
C LEU A 30 2.76 -4.43 -9.52
N THR A 31 4.08 -4.40 -9.36
CA THR A 31 4.91 -5.51 -9.86
C THR A 31 4.72 -6.73 -8.97
N ALA A 32 5.07 -7.92 -9.47
CA ALA A 32 5.04 -9.15 -8.69
C ALA A 32 5.86 -9.03 -7.40
N ASP A 33 7.09 -8.49 -7.48
CA ASP A 33 7.96 -8.27 -6.32
C ASP A 33 7.31 -7.36 -5.26
N GLN A 34 6.62 -6.29 -5.71
CA GLN A 34 5.92 -5.38 -4.80
C GLN A 34 4.70 -6.04 -4.16
N ALA A 35 3.93 -6.81 -4.92
CA ALA A 35 2.77 -7.53 -4.42
C ALA A 35 3.19 -8.54 -3.34
N GLU A 36 4.23 -9.34 -3.60
CA GLU A 36 4.78 -10.29 -2.63
C GLU A 36 5.29 -9.61 -1.36
N LEU A 37 6.03 -8.50 -1.51
CA LEU A 37 6.52 -7.72 -0.37
C LEU A 37 5.37 -7.20 0.49
N TYR A 38 4.42 -6.49 -0.13
CA TYR A 38 3.32 -5.86 0.60
C TYR A 38 2.35 -6.89 1.19
N GLN A 39 2.12 -8.01 0.51
CA GLN A 39 1.35 -9.11 1.08
C GLN A 39 2.04 -9.70 2.30
N SER A 40 3.35 -9.98 2.21
CA SER A 40 4.11 -10.50 3.35
C SER A 40 4.08 -9.53 4.54
N MET A 41 4.09 -8.22 4.29
CA MET A 41 3.97 -7.22 5.34
C MET A 41 2.61 -7.30 6.02
N LEU A 42 1.51 -7.25 5.25
CA LEU A 42 0.14 -7.35 5.77
C LEU A 42 -0.13 -8.65 6.53
N GLU A 43 0.54 -9.74 6.15
CA GLU A 43 0.43 -11.03 6.85
C GLU A 43 1.29 -11.08 8.13
N SER A 44 2.33 -10.25 8.22
CA SER A 44 3.27 -10.24 9.35
C SER A 44 2.88 -9.29 10.47
N ILE A 45 2.02 -8.30 10.20
CA ILE A 45 1.54 -7.39 11.25
C ILE A 45 0.59 -8.12 12.20
N GLU A 46 0.85 -8.01 13.51
CA GLU A 46 -0.11 -8.41 14.54
C GLU A 46 -1.32 -7.46 14.49
N ASN A 47 -2.51 -7.92 14.94
CA ASN A 47 -3.84 -7.29 14.72
C ASN A 47 -4.01 -5.78 15.06
N ASP A 48 -2.99 -5.08 15.54
CA ASP A 48 -3.01 -3.67 15.94
C ASP A 48 -1.99 -2.80 15.17
N GLU A 49 -1.27 -3.34 14.19
CA GLU A 49 -0.29 -2.60 13.39
C GLU A 49 -0.80 -2.32 11.96
N ASP A 50 -0.58 -1.09 11.49
CA ASP A 50 -0.97 -0.60 10.18
C ASP A 50 0.25 -0.49 9.25
N VAL A 51 0.11 -0.87 7.97
CA VAL A 51 1.17 -0.66 6.96
C VAL A 51 0.96 0.67 6.24
N TYR A 52 1.90 1.59 6.41
CA TYR A 52 1.90 2.87 5.71
C TYR A 52 2.82 2.86 4.50
N VAL A 53 2.39 3.51 3.42
CA VAL A 53 3.15 3.62 2.17
C VAL A 53 3.12 5.05 1.64
N HIS A 54 4.13 5.43 0.87
CA HIS A 54 4.06 6.63 0.03
C HIS A 54 3.23 6.34 -1.21
N PHE A 55 2.16 7.09 -1.39
CA PHE A 55 1.32 7.06 -2.57
C PHE A 55 1.58 8.30 -3.44
N ASP A 56 1.98 8.05 -4.69
CA ASP A 56 1.95 9.03 -5.76
C ASP A 56 0.66 8.86 -6.55
N LYS A 57 -0.31 9.72 -6.25
CA LYS A 57 -1.60 9.76 -6.93
C LYS A 57 -1.52 10.16 -8.39
N GLU A 58 -0.55 10.98 -8.80
CA GLU A 58 -0.47 11.46 -10.18
C GLU A 58 0.00 10.34 -11.11
N ASN A 59 0.95 9.53 -10.63
CA ASN A 59 1.51 8.41 -11.38
C ASN A 59 0.89 7.05 -11.03
N MET A 60 0.00 7.00 -10.03
CA MET A 60 -0.56 5.78 -9.45
C MET A 60 0.55 4.79 -9.06
N GLN A 61 1.48 5.24 -8.21
CA GLN A 61 2.63 4.43 -7.78
C GLN A 61 2.73 4.38 -6.26
N LEU A 62 3.20 3.24 -5.74
CA LEU A 62 3.51 3.04 -4.33
C LEU A 62 5.02 2.92 -4.11
N THR A 63 5.48 3.53 -3.04
CA THR A 63 6.85 3.38 -2.53
C THR A 63 6.77 3.02 -1.05
N TYR A 64 7.51 1.98 -0.67
CA TYR A 64 7.59 1.57 0.73
C TYR A 64 8.26 2.66 1.58
N LEU A 65 7.76 2.85 2.80
CA LEU A 65 8.40 3.67 3.81
C LEU A 65 9.43 2.81 4.55
N ASP A 66 10.68 2.84 4.07
CA ASP A 66 11.77 2.20 4.81
C ASP A 66 11.89 2.88 6.18
N SER A 67 11.69 2.09 7.24
CA SER A 67 11.84 2.56 8.61
C SER A 67 13.31 2.45 8.96
N GLU A 68 14.10 3.48 8.64
CA GLU A 68 15.47 3.64 9.19
C GLU A 68 15.46 3.74 10.73
#